data_AF-A0A937M363-F1
#
_entry.id   AF-A0A937M363-F1
#
_cell.length_a   1.000
_cell.length_b   1.000
_cell.length_c   1.000
_cell.angle_alpha   90.00
_cell.angle_beta   90.00
_cell.angle_gamma   90.00
#
_symmetry.space_group_name_H-M   'P 1'
#
loop_
_entity.id
_entity.type
_entity.pdbx_description
1 polymer ?
#
loop_
_entity_poly.entity_id
_entity_poly.type
_entity_poly.pdbx_seq_one_letter_code
_entity_poly.pdbx_strand_id
1 'polypeptide(L)'
;MFDWKKPTVQMLGRWQPWHDGHQALFKRCVAKTGQVAIQVRDVQGASGGDGQDDNPFDWDEVCKNIEAGLSKDGFKRGQEYEIMLVPNIVNITYGRGVGYAFEEEVFDSSVTDISATKIRQKLRDEGKLD
;
A
#
# COMPACT_ATOMS: atom_id res chain seq x y z
N MET A 1 2.47 14.15 -15.07
CA MET A 1 1.85 14.78 -13.89
C MET A 1 0.54 14.07 -13.65
N PHE A 2 0.24 13.73 -12.40
CA PHE A 2 -0.96 13.03 -11.97
C PHE A 2 -2.20 13.85 -12.33
N ASP A 3 -3.19 13.22 -12.96
CA ASP A 3 -4.40 13.89 -13.43
C ASP A 3 -5.62 13.35 -12.70
N TRP A 4 -6.19 14.17 -11.82
CA TRP A 4 -7.34 13.82 -10.98
C TRP A 4 -8.61 13.44 -11.75
N LYS A 5 -8.67 13.66 -13.07
CA LYS A 5 -9.81 13.27 -13.91
C LYS A 5 -9.58 11.98 -14.69
N LYS A 6 -8.36 11.43 -14.72
CA LYS A 6 -8.06 10.20 -15.44
C LYS A 6 -8.50 8.96 -14.66
N PRO A 7 -8.83 7.84 -15.36
CA PRO A 7 -8.97 6.54 -14.72
C PRO A 7 -7.79 6.26 -13.80
N THR A 8 -8.08 5.79 -12.58
CA THR A 8 -7.08 5.61 -11.52
C THR A 8 -7.40 4.33 -10.76
N VAL A 9 -6.39 3.51 -10.50
CA VAL A 9 -6.55 2.37 -9.58
C VAL A 9 -6.32 2.82 -8.15
N GLN A 10 -7.16 2.37 -7.22
CA GLN A 10 -6.96 2.55 -5.78
C GLN A 10 -6.14 1.39 -5.20
N MET A 11 -5.14 1.70 -4.38
CA MET A 11 -4.48 0.76 -3.47
C MET A 11 -4.69 1.23 -2.03
N LEU A 12 -5.44 0.49 -1.21
CA LEU A 12 -5.67 0.81 0.21
C LEU A 12 -4.91 -0.16 1.09
N GLY A 13 -4.13 0.35 2.06
CA GLY A 13 -3.39 -0.50 2.97
C GLY A 13 -2.82 0.23 4.18
N ARG A 14 -2.23 -0.53 5.10
CA ARG A 14 -1.47 -0.01 6.24
C ARG A 14 0.01 0.20 5.91
N TRP A 15 0.53 -0.66 5.02
CA TRP A 15 1.90 -0.61 4.50
C TRP A 15 2.99 -0.66 5.59
N GLN A 16 2.86 -1.60 6.52
CA GLN A 16 3.67 -1.71 7.75
C GLN A 16 4.63 -2.92 7.71
N PRO A 17 5.74 -2.92 6.94
CA PRO A 17 6.23 -1.89 6.03
C PRO A 17 5.83 -2.14 4.56
N TRP A 18 6.20 -1.22 3.66
CA TRP A 18 6.24 -1.46 2.21
C TRP A 18 7.25 -2.57 1.88
N HIS A 19 6.94 -3.43 0.90
CA HIS A 19 7.79 -4.59 0.53
C HIS A 19 7.53 -5.04 -0.91
N ASP A 20 8.30 -6.02 -1.41
CA ASP A 20 8.26 -6.42 -2.83
C ASP A 20 6.90 -6.98 -3.28
N GLY A 21 6.14 -7.61 -2.38
CA GLY A 21 4.73 -7.95 -2.63
C GLY A 21 3.87 -6.73 -3.00
N HIS A 22 4.00 -5.63 -2.25
CA HIS A 22 3.31 -4.37 -2.56
C HIS A 22 3.84 -3.74 -3.86
N GLN A 23 5.14 -3.90 -4.15
CA GLN A 23 5.75 -3.45 -5.41
C GLN A 23 5.14 -4.17 -6.63
N ALA A 24 4.96 -5.49 -6.54
CA ALA A 24 4.33 -6.29 -7.59
C ALA A 24 2.86 -5.89 -7.79
N LEU A 25 2.13 -5.66 -6.69
CA LEU A 25 0.76 -5.15 -6.73
C LEU A 25 0.68 -3.79 -7.43
N PHE A 26 1.55 -2.85 -7.07
CA PHE A 26 1.60 -1.55 -7.73
C PHE A 26 1.79 -1.65 -9.25
N LYS A 27 2.71 -2.52 -9.69
CA LYS A 27 2.97 -2.74 -11.13
C LYS A 27 1.73 -3.24 -11.88
N ARG A 28 0.91 -4.10 -11.25
CA ARG A 28 -0.40 -4.50 -11.80
C ARG A 28 -1.36 -3.32 -11.88
N CYS A 29 -1.49 -2.57 -10.78
CA CYS A 29 -2.39 -1.41 -10.71
C CYS A 29 -2.06 -0.33 -11.74
N VAL A 30 -0.80 0.07 -11.85
CA VAL A 30 -0.37 1.12 -12.79
C VAL A 30 -0.51 0.66 -14.25
N ALA A 31 -0.31 -0.62 -14.56
CA ALA A 31 -0.50 -1.15 -15.91
C ALA A 31 -1.97 -1.04 -16.40
N LYS A 32 -2.95 -1.01 -15.48
CA LYS A 32 -4.38 -0.92 -15.83
C LYS A 32 -4.80 0.47 -16.33
N THR A 33 -4.23 1.53 -15.75
CA THR A 33 -4.74 2.90 -15.95
C THR A 33 -3.67 3.96 -16.16
N GLY A 34 -2.40 3.62 -15.93
CA GLY A 34 -1.27 4.55 -15.97
C GLY A 34 -1.10 5.37 -14.69
N GLN A 35 -2.06 5.37 -13.75
CA GLN A 35 -1.90 6.06 -12.47
C GLN A 35 -2.60 5.37 -11.30
N VAL A 36 -2.03 5.50 -10.10
CA VAL A 36 -2.49 4.82 -8.89
C VAL A 36 -2.64 5.79 -7.73
N ALA A 37 -3.77 5.75 -7.03
CA ALA A 37 -3.98 6.41 -5.76
C ALA A 37 -3.66 5.44 -4.61
N ILE A 38 -2.54 5.64 -3.93
CA ILE A 38 -2.12 4.82 -2.79
C ILE A 38 -2.65 5.45 -1.50
N GLN A 39 -3.65 4.83 -0.89
CA GLN A 39 -4.24 5.23 0.38
C GLN A 39 -3.54 4.52 1.55
N VAL A 40 -2.98 5.29 2.47
CA VAL A 40 -2.35 4.80 3.71
C VAL A 40 -3.31 5.02 4.86
N ARG A 41 -3.66 3.95 5.55
CA ARG A 41 -4.45 4.02 6.79
C ARG A 41 -3.58 4.53 7.93
N ASP A 42 -4.05 5.55 8.64
CA ASP A 42 -3.41 6.08 9.84
C ASP A 42 -3.61 5.12 11.02
N VAL A 43 -2.61 4.26 11.27
CA VAL A 43 -2.71 3.16 12.26
C VAL A 43 -1.50 3.03 13.17
N GLN A 44 -0.56 3.97 13.16
CA GLN A 44 0.61 3.87 14.02
C GLN A 44 0.19 3.78 15.50
N GLY A 45 0.69 2.78 16.21
CA GLY A 45 0.35 2.57 17.63
C GLY A 45 -1.12 2.25 17.90
N ALA A 46 -1.92 2.03 16.87
CA ALA A 46 -3.33 1.66 16.95
C ALA A 46 -3.57 0.31 16.26
N SER A 47 -4.71 -0.32 16.56
CA SER A 47 -5.11 -1.53 15.86
C SER A 47 -5.51 -1.22 14.41
N GLY A 48 -5.00 -2.00 13.48
CA GLY A 48 -5.42 -2.03 12.08
C GLY A 48 -6.66 -2.91 11.84
N GLY A 49 -7.37 -3.33 12.89
CA GLY A 49 -8.45 -4.33 12.85
C GLY A 49 -8.00 -5.68 13.39
N ASP A 50 -8.86 -6.69 13.24
CA ASP A 50 -8.67 -8.01 13.86
C ASP A 50 -7.31 -8.64 13.51
N GLY A 51 -6.47 -8.87 14.53
CA GLY A 51 -5.14 -9.46 14.39
C GLY A 51 -4.09 -8.53 13.77
N GLN A 52 -4.34 -7.22 13.73
CA GLN A 52 -3.52 -6.24 13.02
C GLN A 52 -2.99 -5.13 13.94
N ASP A 53 -2.45 -5.49 15.11
CA ASP A 53 -2.02 -4.53 16.14
C ASP A 53 -0.55 -4.07 16.02
N ASP A 54 0.24 -4.74 15.18
CA ASP A 54 1.66 -4.44 14.98
C ASP A 54 1.87 -3.44 13.84
N ASN A 55 1.73 -2.14 14.17
CA ASN A 55 1.86 -1.01 13.24
C ASN A 55 2.87 0.02 13.78
N PRO A 56 4.18 -0.22 13.60
CA PRO A 56 5.22 0.62 14.20
C PRO A 56 5.52 1.93 13.45
N PHE A 57 5.26 1.99 12.15
CA PHE A 57 5.65 3.11 11.29
C PHE A 57 4.55 4.18 11.23
N ASP A 58 4.94 5.44 11.37
CA ASP A 58 4.05 6.59 11.15
C ASP A 58 3.79 6.84 9.66
N TRP A 59 2.90 7.80 9.38
CA TRP A 59 2.56 8.23 8.03
C TRP A 59 3.79 8.65 7.21
N ASP A 60 4.73 9.40 7.79
CA ASP A 60 5.89 9.94 7.08
C ASP A 60 6.86 8.82 6.69
N GLU A 61 7.10 7.88 7.59
CA GLU A 61 7.95 6.72 7.37
C GLU A 61 7.31 5.74 6.36
N VAL A 62 6.00 5.54 6.43
CA VAL A 62 5.28 4.78 5.39
C VAL A 62 5.41 5.44 4.03
N CYS A 63 5.21 6.76 3.93
CA CYS A 63 5.38 7.50 2.66
C CYS A 63 6.80 7.36 2.11
N LYS A 64 7.82 7.56 2.95
CA LYS A 64 9.23 7.38 2.57
C LYS A 64 9.49 5.98 2.04
N ASN A 65 8.98 4.95 2.71
CA ASN A 65 9.19 3.56 2.31
C ASN A 65 8.51 3.22 0.97
N ILE A 66 7.32 3.76 0.73
CA ILE A 66 6.62 3.64 -0.56
C ILE A 66 7.43 4.34 -1.66
N GLU A 67 7.81 5.60 -1.46
CA GLU A 67 8.56 6.38 -2.44
C GLU A 67 9.93 5.76 -2.75
N ALA A 68 10.65 5.31 -1.73
CA ALA A 68 11.92 4.60 -1.86
C ALA A 68 11.76 3.27 -2.62
N GLY A 69 10.68 2.52 -2.37
CA GLY A 69 10.37 1.29 -3.11
C GLY A 69 10.06 1.56 -4.59
N LEU A 70 9.13 2.46 -4.86
CA LEU A 70 8.65 2.80 -6.21
C LEU A 70 9.72 3.46 -7.07
N SER A 71 10.60 4.28 -6.48
CA SER A 71 11.70 4.92 -7.20
C SER A 71 12.71 3.93 -7.78
N LYS A 72 12.88 2.73 -7.19
CA LYS A 72 13.76 1.67 -7.72
C LYS A 72 13.33 1.19 -9.10
N ASP A 73 12.03 1.27 -9.39
CA ASP A 73 11.45 0.90 -10.68
C ASP A 73 11.20 2.14 -11.57
N GLY A 74 11.68 3.32 -11.18
CA GLY A 74 11.58 4.54 -11.96
C GLY A 74 10.26 5.31 -11.83
N PHE A 75 9.34 4.84 -10.98
CA PHE A 75 8.07 5.52 -10.73
C PHE A 75 8.25 6.75 -9.83
N LYS A 76 7.52 7.82 -10.12
CA LYS A 76 7.61 9.10 -9.42
C LYS A 76 6.25 9.53 -8.87
N ARG A 77 6.26 9.94 -7.61
CA ARG A 77 5.10 10.58 -6.98
C ARG A 77 4.71 11.84 -7.75
N GLY A 78 3.41 12.07 -7.89
CA GLY A 78 2.84 13.14 -8.72
C GLY A 78 2.93 12.87 -10.22
N GLN A 79 3.34 11.67 -10.65
CA GLN A 79 3.29 11.24 -12.06
C GLN A 79 2.46 9.96 -12.20
N GLU A 80 2.99 8.82 -11.77
CA GLU A 80 2.30 7.53 -11.85
C GLU A 80 1.51 7.23 -10.58
N TYR A 81 1.79 7.93 -9.47
CA TYR A 81 1.04 7.73 -8.25
C TYR A 81 0.98 8.96 -7.36
N GLU A 82 -0.03 8.97 -6.49
CA GLU A 82 -0.14 9.89 -5.37
C GLU A 82 -0.39 9.10 -4.08
N ILE A 83 0.12 9.60 -2.95
CA ILE A 83 -0.07 8.97 -1.63
C ILE A 83 -1.03 9.83 -0.82
N MET A 84 -2.08 9.22 -0.28
CA MET A 84 -3.15 9.89 0.48
C MET A 84 -3.29 9.28 1.88
N LEU A 85 -3.26 10.13 2.91
CA LEU A 85 -3.58 9.71 4.27
C LEU A 85 -5.09 9.50 4.37
N VAL A 86 -5.52 8.37 4.92
CA VAL A 86 -6.92 8.08 5.20
C VAL A 86 -7.08 7.56 6.63
N PRO A 87 -8.28 7.70 7.23
CA PRO A 87 -8.57 7.04 8.51
C PRO A 87 -8.38 5.53 8.42
N ASN A 88 -8.50 4.87 9.57
CA ASN A 88 -8.42 3.42 9.66
C ASN A 88 -9.63 2.70 9.01
N ILE A 89 -9.70 2.70 7.68
CA ILE A 89 -10.78 2.10 6.89
C ILE A 89 -10.70 0.57 7.01
N VAL A 90 -11.65 -0.01 7.74
CA VAL A 90 -11.77 -1.45 7.99
C VAL A 90 -12.89 -2.13 7.19
N ASN A 91 -13.76 -1.36 6.54
CA ASN A 91 -14.84 -1.87 5.73
C ASN A 91 -15.06 -1.00 4.49
N ILE A 92 -15.25 -1.64 3.33
CA ILE A 92 -15.62 -0.97 2.07
C ILE A 92 -16.98 -1.54 1.65
N THR A 93 -18.00 -0.69 1.65
CA THR A 93 -19.35 -1.03 1.19
C THR A 93 -19.64 -0.27 -0.10
N TYR A 94 -20.31 -0.91 -1.06
CA TYR A 94 -20.65 -0.30 -2.34
C TYR A 94 -22.08 -0.64 -2.77
N GLY A 95 -22.71 0.29 -3.47
CA GLY A 95 -24.09 0.15 -3.96
C GLY A 95 -24.20 -0.40 -5.38
N ARG A 96 -25.41 -0.37 -5.92
CA ARG A 96 -25.66 -0.70 -7.33
C ARG A 96 -25.18 0.43 -8.25
N GLY A 97 -24.42 0.09 -9.29
CA GLY A 97 -24.06 1.05 -10.35
C GLY A 97 -22.99 2.07 -9.95
N VAL A 98 -22.04 1.70 -9.10
CA VAL A 98 -21.01 2.60 -8.55
C VAL A 98 -19.95 3.05 -9.56
N GLY A 99 -19.93 2.48 -10.77
CA GLY A 99 -19.05 2.93 -11.85
C GLY A 99 -17.58 2.51 -11.72
N TYR A 100 -17.24 1.65 -10.75
CA TYR A 100 -15.92 1.04 -10.61
C TYR A 100 -16.01 -0.49 -10.47
N ALA A 101 -14.90 -1.16 -10.77
CA ALA A 101 -14.73 -2.59 -10.54
C ALA A 101 -14.08 -2.84 -9.17
N PHE A 102 -14.45 -3.96 -8.54
CA PHE A 102 -13.78 -4.49 -7.35
C PHE A 102 -13.09 -5.78 -7.75
N GLU A 103 -11.78 -5.85 -7.54
CA GLU A 103 -10.93 -6.93 -8.08
C GLU A 103 -9.89 -7.34 -7.04
N GLU A 104 -9.65 -8.65 -6.97
CA GLU A 104 -8.57 -9.27 -6.19
C GLU A 104 -7.47 -9.73 -7.14
N GLU A 105 -6.24 -9.26 -6.91
CA GLU A 105 -5.05 -9.68 -7.67
C GLU A 105 -4.43 -10.93 -7.04
N VAL A 106 -4.12 -11.92 -7.85
CA VAL A 106 -3.46 -13.16 -7.42
C VAL A 106 -2.06 -13.23 -8.00
N PHE A 107 -1.08 -13.54 -7.17
CA PHE A 107 0.31 -13.71 -7.56
C PHE A 107 0.77 -15.15 -7.34
N ASP A 108 1.92 -15.51 -7.90
CA ASP A 108 2.56 -16.77 -7.56
C ASP A 108 3.04 -16.78 -6.10
N SER A 109 3.49 -17.96 -5.63
CA SER A 109 3.94 -18.14 -4.25
C SER A 109 5.14 -17.26 -3.89
N SER A 110 6.03 -16.94 -4.85
CA SER A 110 7.22 -16.14 -4.58
C SER A 110 6.88 -14.72 -4.12
N VAL A 111 5.76 -14.17 -4.61
CA VAL A 111 5.24 -12.86 -4.21
C VAL A 111 4.28 -13.00 -3.02
N THR A 112 3.42 -14.01 -3.04
CA THR A 112 2.38 -14.24 -2.01
C THR A 112 2.97 -14.57 -0.64
N ASP A 113 4.14 -15.25 -0.60
CA ASP A 113 4.78 -15.66 0.66
C ASP A 113 5.55 -14.53 1.36
N ILE A 114 5.67 -13.36 0.73
CA ILE A 114 6.31 -12.18 1.31
C ILE A 114 5.40 -11.64 2.41
N SER A 115 5.90 -11.67 3.65
CA SER A 115 5.12 -11.33 4.83
C SER A 115 5.69 -10.11 5.54
N ALA A 116 4.89 -9.05 5.64
CA ALA A 116 5.20 -7.88 6.46
C ALA A 116 5.51 -8.27 7.92
N THR A 117 4.82 -9.28 8.48
CA THR A 117 5.08 -9.77 9.84
C THR A 117 6.50 -10.35 9.98
N LYS A 118 6.93 -11.20 9.04
CA LYS A 118 8.30 -11.73 9.03
C LYS A 118 9.34 -10.61 8.88
N ILE A 119 9.03 -9.60 8.07
CA ILE A 119 9.91 -8.44 7.86
C ILE A 119 10.04 -7.64 9.16
N ARG A 120 8.93 -7.33 9.85
CA ARG A 120 8.98 -6.62 11.13
C ARG A 120 9.75 -7.40 12.20
N GLN A 121 9.57 -8.72 12.27
CA GLN A 121 10.37 -9.57 13.16
C GLN A 121 11.86 -9.43 12.88
N LYS A 122 12.26 -9.53 11.61
CA LYS A 122 13.67 -9.36 11.21
C LYS A 122 14.22 -7.98 11.59
N LEU A 123 13.44 -6.91 11.45
CA LEU A 123 13.86 -5.57 11.84
C LEU A 123 14.11 -5.46 13.35
N ARG A 124 13.32 -6.15 14.19
CA ARG A 124 13.55 -6.25 15.64
C ARG A 124 14.80 -7.05 15.97
N ASP A 125 15.00 -8.19 15.30
CA ASP A 125 16.19 -9.02 15.47
C ASP A 125 17.47 -8.24 15.11
N GLU A 126 17.38 -7.28 14.17
CA GLU A 126 18.46 -6.37 13.77
C GLU A 126 18.58 -5.09 14.63
N GLY A 127 17.69 -4.89 15.61
CA GLY A 127 17.67 -3.69 16.46
C GLY A 127 17.28 -2.40 15.74
N LYS A 128 16.60 -2.50 14.59
CA LYS A 128 16.11 -1.37 13.78
C LYS A 128 14.66 -1.00 14.09
N LEU A 129 14.00 -1.84 14.87
CA LEU A 129 12.64 -1.65 15.33
C LEU A 129 12.58 -2.09 16.80
N ASP A 130 11.92 -1.29 17.63
CA ASP A 130 11.73 -1.58 19.05
C ASP A 130 10.71 -2.73 19.30
#